data_AF-A0A106BX30-F1
#
_entry.id   AF-A0A106BX30-F1
#
_cell.length_a   1.000
_cell.length_b   1.000
_cell.length_c   1.000
_cell.angle_alpha   90.00
_cell.angle_beta   90.00
_cell.angle_gamma   90.00
#
_symmetry.space_group_name_H-M   'P 1'
#
loop_
_entity.id
_entity.type
_entity.pdbx_description
1 polymer ?
#
loop_
_entity_poly.entity_id
_entity_poly.type
_entity_poly.pdbx_seq_one_letter_code
_entity_poly.pdbx_strand_id
1 'polypeptide(L)'
;MDKSQIAIFISLGSLLISALGFVFAIRQSKINRKLEKIRAYDKVYHDASDLLLYDYKKQLGKLFESEDKYLEKAVNEYASAHWLEQTYGMDFDYPPEAITDREKADFNTKVSVAYRENESKKQGEHFDAFINYQSPVFHLKNNEFDKRFKRLMEHVTENLSYFSPQIHKSWEKMRLLTPESVKNEYIALKRINEYSCEAIEEVIEDPYLQILLRGCNRFCVTAI
;
A
#
# COMPACT_ATOMS: atom_id res chain seq x y z
N MET A 1 25.16 31.46 -60.53
CA MET A 1 25.09 31.30 -59.06
C MET A 1 26.47 30.88 -58.60
N ASP A 2 27.08 31.63 -57.70
CA ASP A 2 28.50 31.50 -57.39
C ASP A 2 28.75 30.31 -56.45
N LYS A 3 29.86 29.57 -56.62
CA LYS A 3 30.14 28.36 -55.81
C LYS A 3 30.21 28.66 -54.30
N SER A 4 30.65 29.87 -53.97
CA SER A 4 30.68 30.42 -52.61
C SER A 4 29.27 30.59 -52.01
N GLN A 5 28.30 31.06 -52.81
CA GLN A 5 26.91 31.21 -52.36
C GLN A 5 26.26 29.85 -52.07
N ILE A 6 26.52 28.84 -52.91
CA ILE A 6 26.04 27.47 -52.69
C ILE A 6 26.61 26.89 -51.38
N ALA A 7 27.90 27.09 -51.12
CA ALA A 7 28.54 26.64 -49.88
C ALA A 7 27.95 27.32 -48.63
N ILE A 8 27.65 28.62 -48.71
CA ILE A 8 26.99 29.36 -47.62
C ILE A 8 25.58 28.81 -47.37
N PHE A 9 24.79 28.54 -48.40
CA PHE A 9 23.45 27.96 -48.24
C PHE A 9 23.48 26.56 -47.63
N ILE A 10 24.43 25.71 -48.03
CA ILE A 10 24.60 24.37 -47.44
C ILE A 10 25.01 24.46 -45.97
N SER A 11 25.93 25.39 -45.64
CA SER A 11 26.38 25.62 -44.25
C SER A 11 25.26 26.17 -43.36
N LEU A 12 24.45 27.11 -43.87
CA LEU A 12 23.27 27.61 -43.15
C LEU A 12 22.22 26.51 -42.96
N GLY A 13 21.99 25.70 -43.99
CA GLY A 13 21.06 24.57 -43.95
C GLY A 13 21.48 23.50 -42.93
N SER A 14 22.77 23.14 -42.89
CA SER A 14 23.30 22.18 -41.92
C SER A 14 23.27 22.71 -40.48
N LEU A 15 23.52 24.01 -40.29
CA LEU A 15 23.36 24.68 -39.00
C LEU A 15 21.91 24.64 -38.52
N LEU A 16 20.95 24.98 -39.38
CA LEU A 16 19.51 24.96 -39.04
C LEU A 16 19.03 23.55 -38.69
N ILE A 17 19.42 22.53 -39.45
CA ILE A 17 19.08 21.13 -39.16
C ILE A 17 19.66 20.69 -37.82
N SER A 18 20.91 21.07 -37.54
CA SER A 18 21.59 20.74 -36.27
C SER A 18 20.93 21.44 -35.08
N ALA A 19 20.56 22.71 -35.23
CA ALA A 19 19.86 23.48 -34.20
C ALA A 19 18.46 22.90 -33.90
N LEU A 20 17.71 22.51 -34.94
CA LEU A 20 16.42 21.82 -34.77
C LEU A 20 16.60 20.48 -34.05
N GLY A 21 17.59 19.67 -34.47
CA GLY A 21 17.93 18.41 -33.81
C GLY A 21 18.25 18.58 -32.32
N PHE A 22 19.01 19.63 -31.97
CA PHE A 22 19.31 19.97 -30.58
C PHE A 22 18.07 20.36 -29.76
N VAL A 23 17.17 21.18 -30.32
CA VAL A 23 15.90 21.54 -29.66
C VAL A 23 15.01 20.32 -29.44
N PHE A 24 14.92 19.42 -30.43
CA PHE A 24 14.21 18.14 -30.30
C PHE A 24 14.83 17.26 -29.22
N ALA A 25 16.17 17.16 -29.15
CA ALA A 25 16.86 16.40 -28.11
C ALA A 25 16.59 16.96 -26.70
N ILE A 26 16.60 18.29 -26.53
CA ILE A 26 16.21 18.92 -25.26
C ILE A 26 14.77 18.59 -24.89
N ARG A 27 13.84 18.70 -25.85
CA ARG A 27 12.42 18.39 -25.62
C ARG A 27 12.24 16.93 -25.23
N GLN A 28 12.89 16.02 -25.94
CA GLN A 28 12.84 14.58 -25.66
C GLN A 28 13.45 14.27 -24.29
N SER A 29 14.58 14.88 -23.93
CA SER A 29 15.20 14.74 -22.60
C SER A 29 14.25 15.17 -21.48
N LYS A 30 13.54 16.30 -21.64
CA LYS A 30 12.53 16.74 -20.66
C LYS A 30 11.36 15.76 -20.53
N ILE A 31 10.89 15.18 -21.64
CA ILE A 31 9.82 14.17 -21.63
C ILE A 31 10.31 12.88 -20.96
N ASN A 32 11.49 12.38 -21.33
CA ASN A 32 12.08 11.18 -20.75
C ASN A 32 12.25 11.34 -19.24
N ARG A 33 12.76 12.48 -18.76
CA ARG A 33 12.88 12.77 -17.34
C ARG A 33 11.54 12.76 -16.60
N LYS A 34 10.46 13.27 -17.25
CA LYS A 34 9.11 13.19 -16.68
C LYS A 34 8.61 11.75 -16.61
N LEU A 35 8.84 10.95 -17.64
CA LEU A 35 8.46 9.53 -17.67
C LEU A 35 9.21 8.70 -16.63
N GLU A 36 10.52 8.90 -16.49
CA GLU A 36 11.34 8.26 -15.45
C GLU A 36 10.83 8.61 -14.05
N LYS A 37 10.53 9.89 -13.81
CA LYS A 37 9.92 10.32 -12.55
C LYS A 37 8.60 9.60 -12.28
N ILE A 38 7.71 9.50 -13.28
CA ILE A 38 6.43 8.79 -13.12
C ILE A 38 6.68 7.32 -12.79
N ARG A 39 7.55 6.63 -13.55
CA ARG A 39 7.90 5.21 -13.30
C ARG A 39 8.50 4.99 -11.92
N ALA A 40 9.36 5.89 -11.46
CA ALA A 40 9.97 5.80 -10.13
C ALA A 40 8.90 5.88 -9.03
N TYR A 41 7.93 6.79 -9.17
CA TYR A 41 6.80 6.92 -8.25
C TYR A 41 5.82 5.75 -8.33
N ASP A 42 5.49 5.28 -9.53
CA ASP A 42 4.54 4.20 -9.78
C ASP A 42 4.98 2.90 -9.11
N LYS A 43 6.27 2.54 -9.26
CA LYS A 43 6.84 1.38 -8.57
C LYS A 43 6.77 1.52 -7.05
N VAL A 44 7.10 2.70 -6.51
CA VAL A 44 6.99 2.94 -5.06
C VAL A 44 5.55 2.87 -4.59
N TYR A 45 4.61 3.43 -5.35
CA TYR A 45 3.20 3.44 -5.00
C TYR A 45 2.65 2.03 -4.79
N HIS A 46 2.87 1.14 -5.75
CA HIS A 46 2.37 -0.23 -5.68
C HIS A 46 3.01 -1.02 -4.53
N ASP A 47 4.34 -0.99 -4.44
CA ASP A 47 5.06 -1.71 -3.39
C ASP A 47 4.76 -1.14 -1.98
N ALA A 48 4.68 0.18 -1.84
CA ALA A 48 4.34 0.82 -0.56
C ALA A 48 2.90 0.51 -0.14
N SER A 49 1.94 0.58 -1.07
CA SER A 49 0.53 0.24 -0.77
C SER A 49 0.40 -1.21 -0.31
N ASP A 50 1.11 -2.13 -0.96
CA ASP A 50 1.14 -3.54 -0.57
C ASP A 50 1.73 -3.76 0.82
N LEU A 51 2.80 -3.04 1.17
CA LEU A 51 3.45 -3.13 2.48
C LEU A 51 2.59 -2.50 3.58
N LEU A 52 1.95 -1.35 3.31
CA LEU A 52 1.04 -0.68 4.24
C LEU A 52 -0.22 -1.50 4.53
N LEU A 53 -0.66 -2.32 3.57
CA LEU A 53 -1.82 -3.20 3.70
C LEU A 53 -1.44 -4.63 4.11
N TYR A 54 -0.20 -4.87 4.56
CA TYR A 54 0.30 -6.21 4.83
C TYR A 54 -0.57 -6.97 5.85
N ASP A 55 -0.83 -6.38 7.02
CA ASP A 55 -1.63 -7.05 8.06
C ASP A 55 -3.09 -7.17 7.66
N TYR A 56 -3.64 -6.15 6.99
CA TYR A 56 -4.99 -6.21 6.47
C TYR A 56 -5.17 -7.40 5.51
N LYS A 57 -4.24 -7.60 4.57
CA LYS A 57 -4.26 -8.76 3.66
C LYS A 57 -4.09 -10.08 4.41
N LYS A 58 -3.20 -10.13 5.42
CA LYS A 58 -2.97 -11.33 6.23
C LYS A 58 -4.20 -11.73 7.03
N GLN A 59 -4.95 -10.76 7.54
CA GLN A 59 -6.18 -10.98 8.31
C GLN A 59 -7.37 -11.35 7.42
N LEU A 60 -7.53 -10.70 6.26
CA LEU A 60 -8.53 -11.10 5.27
C LEU A 60 -8.34 -12.54 4.79
N GLY A 61 -7.09 -13.01 4.71
CA GLY A 61 -6.78 -14.39 4.33
C GLY A 61 -7.12 -15.45 5.39
N LYS A 62 -7.48 -15.05 6.62
CA LYS A 62 -7.90 -16.02 7.65
C LYS A 62 -9.35 -16.43 7.42
N LEU A 63 -9.52 -17.68 6.99
CA LEU A 63 -10.82 -18.33 6.89
C LEU A 63 -11.43 -18.50 8.28
N PHE A 64 -12.77 -18.48 8.33
CA PHE A 64 -13.51 -18.87 9.51
C PHE A 64 -13.28 -20.36 9.76
N GLU A 65 -13.03 -20.72 11.02
CA GLU A 65 -12.80 -22.11 11.48
C GLU A 65 -13.86 -22.47 12.52
N SER A 66 -14.45 -23.65 12.39
CA SER A 66 -15.45 -24.18 13.33
C SER A 66 -15.38 -25.70 13.40
N GLU A 67 -15.80 -26.25 14.54
CA GLU A 67 -16.03 -27.71 14.68
C GLU A 67 -17.17 -28.17 13.77
N ASP A 68 -18.16 -27.30 13.54
CA ASP A 68 -19.26 -27.51 12.61
C ASP A 68 -18.78 -27.19 11.18
N LYS A 69 -18.45 -28.23 10.40
CA LYS A 69 -17.91 -28.09 9.04
C LYS A 69 -18.90 -27.54 8.02
N TYR A 70 -20.21 -27.73 8.25
CA TYR A 70 -21.24 -27.11 7.41
C TYR A 70 -21.28 -25.61 7.66
N LEU A 71 -21.25 -25.19 8.94
CA LEU A 71 -21.14 -23.77 9.30
C LEU A 71 -19.83 -23.17 8.81
N GLU A 72 -18.71 -23.89 8.93
CA GLU A 72 -17.40 -23.43 8.47
C GLU A 72 -17.42 -23.10 6.98
N LYS A 73 -17.90 -24.03 6.16
CA LYS A 73 -18.01 -23.87 4.71
C LYS A 73 -18.96 -22.72 4.36
N ALA A 74 -20.17 -22.70 4.94
CA ALA A 74 -21.18 -21.70 4.65
C ALA A 74 -20.74 -20.27 5.02
N VAL A 75 -20.06 -20.08 6.16
CA VAL A 75 -19.53 -18.76 6.56
C VAL A 75 -18.42 -18.29 5.63
N ASN A 76 -17.55 -19.19 5.17
CA ASN A 76 -16.49 -18.85 4.22
C ASN A 76 -17.04 -18.52 2.83
N GLU A 77 -18.04 -19.28 2.34
CA GLU A 77 -18.78 -18.95 1.12
C GLU A 77 -19.48 -17.59 1.28
N TYR A 78 -20.14 -17.36 2.42
CA TYR A 78 -20.80 -16.09 2.73
C TYR A 78 -19.83 -14.90 2.67
N ALA A 79 -18.64 -15.04 3.22
CA ALA A 79 -17.60 -14.01 3.22
C ALA A 79 -17.09 -13.67 1.81
N SER A 80 -17.10 -14.63 0.89
CA SER A 80 -16.65 -14.46 -0.50
C SER A 80 -17.74 -13.97 -1.46
N ALA A 81 -18.99 -14.00 -1.02
CA ALA A 81 -20.16 -13.69 -1.84
C ALA A 81 -20.32 -12.18 -2.12
N HIS A 82 -21.07 -11.86 -3.17
CA HIS A 82 -21.35 -10.47 -3.49
C HIS A 82 -22.30 -9.86 -2.44
N TRP A 83 -22.19 -8.55 -2.16
CA TRP A 83 -22.99 -7.89 -1.13
C TRP A 83 -24.51 -8.06 -1.32
N LEU A 84 -24.96 -8.21 -2.57
CA LEU A 84 -26.36 -8.51 -2.91
C LEU A 84 -26.77 -9.89 -2.39
N GLU A 85 -25.94 -10.91 -2.59
CA GLU A 85 -26.20 -12.28 -2.13
C GLU A 85 -26.17 -12.35 -0.59
N GLN A 86 -25.27 -11.58 0.03
CA GLN A 86 -25.25 -11.40 1.49
C GLN A 86 -26.52 -10.71 2.01
N THR A 87 -27.16 -9.84 1.23
CA THR A 87 -28.35 -9.09 1.67
C THR A 87 -29.64 -9.85 1.42
N TYR A 88 -29.75 -10.52 0.28
CA TYR A 88 -30.99 -11.13 -0.20
C TYR A 88 -31.07 -12.65 0.03
N GLY A 89 -30.00 -13.26 0.52
CA GLY A 89 -29.95 -14.66 0.89
C GLY A 89 -29.06 -15.47 -0.05
N MET A 90 -28.35 -16.42 0.54
CA MET A 90 -27.52 -17.40 -0.16
C MET A 90 -28.12 -18.79 0.02
N ASP A 91 -27.93 -19.61 -1.01
CA ASP A 91 -28.24 -21.03 -0.95
C ASP A 91 -26.97 -21.80 -0.59
N PHE A 92 -26.85 -22.20 0.68
CA PHE A 92 -25.71 -22.95 1.18
C PHE A 92 -25.92 -24.44 1.06
N ASP A 93 -24.84 -25.19 1.17
CA ASP A 93 -24.88 -26.61 1.49
C ASP A 93 -25.34 -26.77 2.95
N TYR A 94 -26.62 -27.11 3.14
CA TYR A 94 -27.22 -27.22 4.46
C TYR A 94 -26.81 -28.52 5.17
N PRO A 95 -26.71 -28.50 6.51
CA PRO A 95 -26.48 -29.72 7.28
C PRO A 95 -27.66 -30.69 7.08
N PRO A 96 -27.43 -32.02 7.16
CA PRO A 96 -28.46 -33.04 6.88
C PRO A 96 -29.71 -32.91 7.75
N GLU A 97 -29.59 -32.30 8.93
CA GLU A 97 -30.68 -32.07 9.87
C GLU A 97 -31.62 -30.92 9.45
N ALA A 98 -31.20 -30.02 8.55
CA ALA A 98 -31.99 -28.88 8.10
C ALA A 98 -32.89 -29.23 6.92
N ILE A 99 -34.01 -29.90 7.20
CA ILE A 99 -34.93 -30.45 6.20
C ILE A 99 -36.01 -29.42 5.82
N THR A 100 -36.51 -28.67 6.78
CA THR A 100 -37.60 -27.70 6.61
C THR A 100 -37.10 -26.30 6.25
N ASP A 101 -37.95 -25.50 5.60
CA ASP A 101 -37.61 -24.11 5.26
C ASP A 101 -37.28 -23.26 6.51
N ARG A 102 -37.88 -23.59 7.66
CA ARG A 102 -37.59 -22.93 8.93
C ARG A 102 -36.18 -23.27 9.44
N GLU A 103 -35.79 -24.54 9.40
CA GLU A 103 -34.44 -24.97 9.81
C GLU A 103 -33.36 -24.39 8.89
N LYS A 104 -33.65 -24.27 7.59
CA LYS A 104 -32.77 -23.58 6.63
C LYS A 104 -32.64 -22.09 6.94
N ALA A 105 -33.74 -21.41 7.27
CA ALA A 105 -33.72 -20.00 7.68
C ALA A 105 -32.94 -19.78 9.00
N ASP A 106 -33.09 -20.70 9.96
CA ASP A 106 -32.35 -20.68 11.23
C ASP A 106 -30.85 -20.88 10.97
N PHE A 107 -30.47 -21.80 10.07
CA PHE A 107 -29.08 -22.00 9.65
C PHE A 107 -28.50 -20.77 8.95
N ASN A 108 -29.23 -20.14 8.02
CA ASN A 108 -28.81 -18.90 7.36
C ASN A 108 -28.58 -17.76 8.35
N THR A 109 -29.43 -17.68 9.38
CA THR A 109 -29.25 -16.72 10.48
C THR A 109 -27.99 -17.03 11.27
N LYS A 110 -27.75 -18.31 11.61
CA LYS A 110 -26.54 -18.78 12.30
C LYS A 110 -25.26 -18.42 11.53
N VAL A 111 -25.26 -18.65 10.21
CA VAL A 111 -24.16 -18.27 9.30
C VAL A 111 -23.92 -16.75 9.33
N SER A 112 -24.98 -15.95 9.19
CA SER A 112 -24.90 -14.49 9.18
C SER A 112 -24.37 -13.93 10.51
N VAL A 113 -24.80 -14.50 11.64
CA VAL A 113 -24.32 -14.11 12.98
C VAL A 113 -22.86 -14.51 13.15
N ALA A 114 -22.50 -15.76 12.85
CA ALA A 114 -21.12 -16.24 12.95
C ALA A 114 -20.16 -15.43 12.07
N TYR A 115 -20.58 -15.06 10.85
CA TYR A 115 -19.84 -14.15 9.99
C TYR A 115 -19.63 -12.78 10.64
N ARG A 116 -20.68 -12.14 11.12
CA ARG A 116 -20.59 -10.81 11.77
C ARG A 116 -19.73 -10.83 13.03
N GLU A 117 -19.83 -11.87 13.84
CA GLU A 117 -18.99 -12.06 15.02
C GLU A 117 -17.53 -12.26 14.64
N ASN A 118 -17.25 -13.05 13.60
CA ASN A 118 -15.90 -13.25 13.11
C ASN A 118 -15.30 -11.95 12.55
N GLU A 119 -16.04 -11.20 11.74
CA GLU A 119 -15.63 -9.89 11.23
C GLU A 119 -15.45 -8.87 12.36
N SER A 120 -16.33 -8.88 13.36
CA SER A 120 -16.20 -8.02 14.53
C SER A 120 -15.00 -8.40 15.40
N LYS A 121 -14.66 -9.69 15.55
CA LYS A 121 -13.43 -10.13 16.23
C LYS A 121 -12.19 -9.73 15.45
N LYS A 122 -12.21 -9.91 14.12
CA LYS A 122 -11.16 -9.42 13.23
C LYS A 122 -10.93 -7.93 13.48
N GLN A 123 -11.99 -7.12 13.56
CA GLN A 123 -11.95 -5.67 13.81
C GLN A 123 -11.66 -5.26 15.27
N GLY A 124 -12.11 -6.01 16.27
CA GLY A 124 -11.98 -5.66 17.70
C GLY A 124 -10.54 -5.75 18.22
N GLU A 125 -9.72 -6.59 17.61
CA GLU A 125 -8.26 -6.60 17.82
C GLU A 125 -7.57 -5.33 17.26
N HIS A 126 -8.26 -4.46 16.51
CA HIS A 126 -7.62 -3.33 15.82
C HIS A 126 -7.38 -2.11 16.68
N PHE A 127 -8.15 -1.75 17.71
CA PHE A 127 -7.97 -0.40 18.28
C PHE A 127 -6.62 -0.23 19.01
N ASP A 128 -6.21 -1.21 19.81
CA ASP A 128 -4.89 -1.23 20.47
C ASP A 128 -3.74 -1.62 19.54
N ALA A 129 -4.06 -2.27 18.42
CA ALA A 129 -3.08 -2.74 17.45
C ALA A 129 -2.89 -1.78 16.25
N PHE A 130 -3.81 -0.83 16.06
CA PHE A 130 -3.80 0.16 14.98
C PHE A 130 -2.56 1.07 15.03
N ILE A 131 -2.07 1.38 16.23
CA ILE A 131 -0.83 2.16 16.40
C ILE A 131 0.41 1.33 16.05
N ASN A 132 0.38 0.00 16.26
CA ASN A 132 1.51 -0.89 16.02
C ASN A 132 1.60 -1.39 14.56
N TYR A 133 0.46 -1.53 13.87
CA TYR A 133 0.40 -2.04 12.50
C TYR A 133 0.59 -0.98 11.42
N GLN A 134 0.70 0.29 11.79
CA GLN A 134 0.99 1.35 10.81
C GLN A 134 2.44 1.34 10.36
N SER A 135 3.38 1.02 11.25
CA SER A 135 4.80 1.15 10.94
C SER A 135 5.37 -0.13 10.30
N PRO A 136 6.10 -0.02 9.17
CA PRO A 136 6.76 -1.18 8.55
C PRO A 136 7.81 -1.83 9.45
N VAL A 137 8.33 -1.13 10.46
CA VAL A 137 9.41 -1.64 11.34
C VAL A 137 8.98 -2.85 12.18
N PHE A 138 7.68 -3.01 12.43
CA PHE A 138 7.15 -4.15 13.18
C PHE A 138 7.16 -5.46 12.38
N HIS A 139 7.20 -5.38 11.05
CA HIS A 139 7.10 -6.53 10.16
C HIS A 139 8.45 -7.01 9.62
N LEU A 140 9.55 -6.31 9.92
CA LEU A 140 10.89 -6.65 9.43
C LEU A 140 11.44 -8.00 9.92
N LYS A 141 10.81 -8.62 10.93
CA LYS A 141 11.14 -10.00 11.32
C LYS A 141 10.59 -11.04 10.34
N ASN A 142 9.63 -10.68 9.50
CA ASN A 142 9.13 -11.56 8.43
C ASN A 142 10.05 -11.44 7.21
N ASN A 143 10.66 -12.55 6.80
CA ASN A 143 11.65 -12.59 5.71
C ASN A 143 11.10 -12.09 4.37
N GLU A 144 9.83 -12.36 4.05
CA GLU A 144 9.22 -11.91 2.80
C GLU A 144 8.98 -10.40 2.84
N PHE A 145 8.41 -9.90 3.92
CA PHE A 145 8.20 -8.48 4.15
C PHE A 145 9.51 -7.71 4.10
N ASP A 146 10.53 -8.15 4.86
CA ASP A 146 11.85 -7.51 4.92
C ASP A 146 12.51 -7.44 3.54
N LYS A 147 12.47 -8.52 2.75
CA LYS A 147 12.99 -8.51 1.38
C LYS A 147 12.25 -7.55 0.46
N ARG A 148 10.93 -7.42 0.58
CA ARG A 148 10.15 -6.45 -0.19
C ARG A 148 10.46 -5.02 0.24
N PHE A 149 10.50 -4.79 1.55
CA PHE A 149 10.81 -3.49 2.14
C PHE A 149 12.20 -3.00 1.76
N LYS A 150 13.24 -3.84 1.85
CA LYS A 150 14.61 -3.51 1.43
C LYS A 150 14.70 -3.13 -0.04
N ARG A 151 14.09 -3.92 -0.93
CA ARG A 151 14.03 -3.61 -2.38
C ARG A 151 13.36 -2.27 -2.66
N LEU A 152 12.30 -1.94 -1.93
CA LEU A 152 11.63 -0.65 -2.05
C LEU A 152 12.55 0.50 -1.61
N MET A 153 13.21 0.36 -0.46
CA MET A 153 14.13 1.38 0.07
C MET A 153 15.36 1.58 -0.82
N GLU A 154 15.90 0.50 -1.39
CA GLU A 154 16.96 0.54 -2.40
C GLU A 154 16.50 1.32 -3.63
N HIS A 155 15.31 1.01 -4.16
CA HIS A 155 14.74 1.72 -5.30
C HIS A 155 14.53 3.22 -5.01
N VAL A 156 14.06 3.57 -3.80
CA VAL A 156 13.94 4.98 -3.37
C VAL A 156 15.31 5.65 -3.33
N THR A 157 16.34 4.95 -2.82
CA THR A 157 17.71 5.46 -2.71
C THR A 157 18.35 5.70 -4.07
N GLU A 158 18.21 4.75 -5.00
CA GLU A 158 18.74 4.85 -6.37
C GLU A 158 18.07 5.98 -7.16
N ASN A 159 16.79 6.24 -6.90
CA ASN A 159 15.97 7.19 -7.64
C ASN A 159 15.69 8.49 -6.85
N LEU A 160 16.49 8.77 -5.80
CA LEU A 160 16.22 9.86 -4.87
C LEU A 160 15.99 11.20 -5.60
N SER A 161 16.78 11.50 -6.62
CA SER A 161 16.70 12.74 -7.41
C SER A 161 15.33 13.01 -8.07
N TYR A 162 14.50 11.98 -8.26
CA TYR A 162 13.16 12.11 -8.83
C TYR A 162 12.08 12.39 -7.77
N PHE A 163 12.35 12.06 -6.51
CA PHE A 163 11.39 12.18 -5.40
C PHE A 163 11.28 13.61 -4.85
N SER A 164 10.19 13.85 -4.10
CA SER A 164 9.87 15.16 -3.52
C SER A 164 10.80 15.48 -2.34
N PRO A 165 10.99 16.77 -2.00
CA PRO A 165 11.79 17.16 -0.84
C PRO A 165 11.33 16.52 0.49
N GLN A 166 10.04 16.18 0.59
CA GLN A 166 9.50 15.48 1.75
C GLN A 166 10.06 14.06 1.87
N ILE A 167 10.13 13.31 0.76
CA ILE A 167 10.74 11.97 0.75
C ILE A 167 12.24 12.08 1.02
N HIS A 168 12.91 13.11 0.51
CA HIS A 168 14.33 13.36 0.80
C HIS A 168 14.55 13.56 2.30
N LYS A 169 13.77 14.45 2.92
CA LYS A 169 13.85 14.72 4.36
C LYS A 169 13.62 13.45 5.19
N SER A 170 12.61 12.64 4.83
CA SER A 170 12.37 11.37 5.52
C SER A 170 13.49 10.37 5.29
N TRP A 171 14.05 10.29 4.08
CA TRP A 171 15.19 9.42 3.76
C TRP A 171 16.46 9.83 4.51
N GLU A 172 16.74 11.12 4.65
CA GLU A 172 17.87 11.62 5.44
C GLU A 172 17.73 11.22 6.91
N LYS A 173 16.54 11.39 7.50
CA LYS A 173 16.24 10.93 8.86
C LYS A 173 16.36 9.42 9.00
N MET A 174 15.84 8.67 8.02
CA MET A 174 15.91 7.21 7.98
C MET A 174 17.34 6.68 8.07
N ARG A 175 18.31 7.37 7.46
CA ARG A 175 19.73 6.97 7.49
C ARG A 175 20.38 7.11 8.86
N LEU A 176 19.83 7.97 9.71
CA LEU A 176 20.37 8.26 11.04
C LEU A 176 19.73 7.41 12.14
N LEU A 177 18.59 6.78 11.82
CA LEU A 177 17.81 5.97 12.75
C LEU A 177 17.88 4.49 12.36
N THR A 178 17.75 3.61 13.35
CA THR A 178 17.62 2.17 13.10
C THR A 178 16.15 1.78 13.18
N PRO A 179 15.72 0.71 12.48
CA PRO A 179 14.34 0.26 12.62
C PRO A 179 13.99 -0.13 14.06
N GLU A 180 14.95 -0.68 14.81
CA GLU A 180 14.75 -1.08 16.20
C GLU A 180 14.60 0.14 17.13
N SER A 181 15.30 1.25 16.87
CA SER A 181 15.12 2.48 17.67
C SER A 181 13.72 3.05 17.49
N VAL A 182 13.22 3.15 16.25
CA VAL A 182 11.85 3.61 15.95
C VAL A 182 10.84 2.69 16.61
N LYS A 183 11.02 1.37 16.50
CA LYS A 183 10.16 0.37 17.15
C LYS A 183 10.12 0.54 18.67
N ASN A 184 11.25 0.84 19.30
CA ASN A 184 11.31 1.06 20.74
C ASN A 184 10.57 2.32 21.18
N GLU A 185 10.51 3.36 20.36
CA GLU A 185 9.70 4.56 20.63
C GLU A 185 8.20 4.21 20.66
N TYR A 186 7.71 3.42 19.69
CA TYR A 186 6.34 2.91 19.71
C TYR A 186 6.03 2.07 20.96
N ILE A 187 6.95 1.19 21.36
CA ILE A 187 6.77 0.37 22.56
C ILE A 187 6.79 1.23 23.83
N ALA A 188 7.65 2.24 23.92
CA ALA A 188 7.74 3.14 25.06
C ALA A 188 6.45 3.96 25.21
N LEU A 189 5.95 4.52 24.10
CA LEU A 189 4.68 5.24 24.06
C LEU A 189 3.52 4.39 24.56
N LYS A 190 3.45 3.12 24.10
CA LYS A 190 2.44 2.17 24.53
C LYS A 190 2.50 1.94 26.04
N ARG A 191 3.70 1.69 26.59
CA ARG A 191 3.88 1.44 28.02
C ARG A 191 3.42 2.61 28.87
N ILE A 192 3.67 3.84 28.43
CA ILE A 192 3.20 5.03 29.16
C ILE A 192 1.67 5.09 29.11
N ASN A 193 1.08 4.80 27.95
CA ASN A 193 -0.37 4.93 27.80
C ASN A 193 -1.20 3.81 28.46
N GLU A 194 -0.64 2.62 28.64
CA GLU A 194 -1.28 1.53 29.39
C GLU A 194 -1.65 1.95 30.83
N TYR A 195 -1.00 2.98 31.39
CA TYR A 195 -1.28 3.51 32.72
C TYR A 195 -2.17 4.77 32.73
N SER A 196 -2.32 5.49 31.61
CA SER A 196 -3.07 6.76 31.55
C SER A 196 -4.49 6.66 31.01
N CYS A 197 -4.87 5.56 30.32
CA CYS A 197 -6.20 5.40 29.69
C CYS A 197 -6.62 6.58 28.78
N GLU A 198 -5.66 7.38 28.31
CA GLU A 198 -5.87 8.57 27.48
C GLU A 198 -5.63 8.26 26.00
N ALA A 199 -6.14 9.10 25.11
CA ALA A 199 -5.84 8.97 23.69
C ALA A 199 -4.36 9.34 23.44
N ILE A 200 -3.64 8.53 22.67
CA ILE A 200 -2.26 8.83 22.30
C ILE A 200 -2.25 9.99 21.30
N GLU A 201 -1.92 11.19 21.76
CA GLU A 201 -1.74 12.38 20.90
C GLU A 201 -0.28 12.58 20.44
N GLU A 202 0.67 11.91 21.08
CA GLU A 202 2.09 12.01 20.76
C GLU A 202 2.43 11.36 19.41
N VAL A 203 3.05 12.16 18.53
CA VAL A 203 3.46 11.73 17.19
C VAL A 203 4.86 11.14 17.23
N ILE A 204 5.01 9.87 16.84
CA ILE A 204 6.32 9.25 16.67
C ILE A 204 6.94 9.67 15.33
N GLU A 205 8.22 10.05 15.37
CA GLU A 205 8.98 10.34 14.16
C GLU A 205 9.39 9.02 13.47
N ASP A 206 8.48 8.48 12.64
CA ASP A 206 8.76 7.29 11.83
C ASP A 206 9.12 7.66 10.38
N PRO A 207 10.42 7.79 10.04
CA PRO A 207 10.82 8.08 8.67
C PRO A 207 10.51 6.94 7.69
N TYR A 208 10.46 5.69 8.15
CA TYR A 208 10.17 4.53 7.31
C TYR A 208 8.71 4.57 6.84
N LEU A 209 7.78 4.78 7.76
CA LEU A 209 6.36 4.96 7.45
C LEU A 209 6.12 6.19 6.58
N GLN A 210 6.78 7.31 6.89
CA GLN A 210 6.61 8.54 6.10
C GLN A 210 7.06 8.37 4.65
N ILE A 211 8.12 7.60 4.36
CA ILE A 211 8.50 7.33 2.96
C ILE A 211 7.39 6.57 2.23
N LEU A 212 6.76 5.57 2.88
CA LEU A 212 5.65 4.82 2.29
C LEU A 212 4.43 5.72 2.04
N LEU A 213 3.97 6.45 3.06
CA LEU A 213 2.79 7.32 2.98
C LEU A 213 2.96 8.46 1.97
N ARG A 214 4.16 9.06 1.91
CA ARG A 214 4.46 10.15 0.97
C ARG A 214 4.73 9.63 -0.45
N GLY A 215 5.19 8.39 -0.58
CA GLY A 215 5.24 7.66 -1.84
C GLY A 215 3.84 7.43 -2.43
N CYS A 216 2.85 7.14 -1.58
CA CYS A 216 1.46 6.94 -1.99
C CYS A 216 0.71 8.25 -2.30
N ASN A 217 0.99 9.34 -1.58
CA ASN A 217 0.16 10.56 -1.60
C ASN A 217 0.16 11.39 -2.90
N ARG A 218 1.02 11.11 -3.89
CA ARG A 218 1.15 12.00 -5.06
C ARG A 218 0.05 11.84 -6.12
N PHE A 219 -0.77 10.78 -6.06
CA PHE A 219 -1.92 10.64 -6.96
C PHE A 219 -3.15 11.42 -6.50
N CYS A 220 -3.23 11.88 -5.24
CA CYS A 220 -4.38 12.64 -4.75
C CYS A 220 -4.28 14.17 -4.91
N VAL A 221 -3.09 14.75 -5.13
CA VAL A 221 -2.89 16.23 -5.05
C VAL A 221 -2.45 16.87 -6.37
N THR A 222 -2.42 16.13 -7.48
CA THR A 222 -2.07 16.72 -8.80
C THR A 222 -3.03 16.33 -9.92
N ALA A 223 -4.26 15.94 -9.59
CA ALA A 223 -5.34 15.67 -10.54
C ALA A 223 -6.46 16.74 -10.52
N ILE A 224 -6.16 17.95 -10.03
CA ILE A 224 -7.00 19.15 -10.18
C ILE A 224 -6.12 20.30 -10.67
#